data_AF-A0A9D4VAH1-F1
#
_entry.id   AF-A0A9D4VAH1-F1
#
_cell.length_a   1.000
_cell.length_b   1.000
_cell.length_c   1.000
_cell.angle_alpha   90.00
_cell.angle_beta   90.00
_cell.angle_gamma   90.00
#
_symmetry.space_group_name_H-M   'P 1'
#
loop_
_entity.id
_entity.type
_entity.pdbx_description
1 polymer ?
#
loop_
_entity_poly.entity_id
_entity_poly.type
_entity_poly.pdbx_seq_one_letter_code
_entity_poly.pdbx_strand_id
1 'polypeptide(L)'
;MDVLHEVSGSDRRHRLVLPMGLGCVPPWPEEGDIVIAKGLAATTIEALVHSVDVTNKKALLYWKGDHHEETFWVDWKFIFSILIRGTNEVSKSMDERYDASHMD
;
A
#
# COMPACT_ATOMS: atom_id res chain seq x y z
N MET A 1 24.84 8.35 48.86
CA MET A 1 23.75 7.39 49.11
C MET A 1 22.54 7.91 48.37
N ASP A 2 22.12 7.21 47.31
CA ASP A 2 20.80 6.59 47.18
C ASP A 2 20.82 5.81 45.86
N VAL A 3 20.55 4.51 45.98
CA VAL A 3 20.33 3.60 44.86
C VAL A 3 18.87 3.74 44.41
N LEU A 4 18.60 3.24 43.19
CA LEU A 4 17.31 2.85 42.57
C LEU A 4 17.01 3.74 41.35
N HIS A 5 16.73 3.23 40.15
CA HIS A 5 16.26 1.90 39.76
C HIS A 5 16.67 1.64 38.30
N GLU A 6 17.06 0.41 38.00
CA GLU A 6 17.15 -0.12 36.64
C GLU A 6 15.73 -0.14 36.04
N VAL A 7 15.51 0.57 34.92
CA VAL A 7 14.30 0.39 34.11
C VAL A 7 14.68 -0.40 32.88
N SER A 8 14.66 -1.73 33.06
CA SER A 8 14.50 -2.68 31.97
C SER A 8 13.05 -2.59 31.46
N GLY A 9 12.86 -2.61 30.14
CA GLY A 9 11.55 -2.90 29.56
C GLY A 9 11.16 -2.04 28.37
N SER A 10 11.30 -2.65 27.19
CA SER A 10 10.30 -2.65 26.10
C SER A 10 9.38 -1.44 25.95
N ASP A 11 9.58 -0.65 24.90
CA ASP A 11 8.55 -0.40 23.87
C ASP A 11 9.10 0.58 22.82
N ARG A 12 9.59 0.09 21.68
CA ARG A 12 9.74 0.94 20.50
C ARG A 12 8.35 1.24 19.95
N ARG A 13 7.62 2.14 20.61
CA ARG A 13 6.42 2.75 20.02
C ARG A 13 6.88 3.62 18.87
N HIS A 14 6.91 3.05 17.67
CA HIS A 14 6.96 3.82 16.43
C HIS A 14 5.70 4.69 16.39
N ARG A 15 5.80 5.93 16.87
CA ARG A 15 4.71 6.91 16.80
C ARG A 15 4.60 7.34 15.34
N LEU A 16 3.54 6.92 14.67
CA LEU A 16 3.07 7.51 13.42
C LEU A 16 2.69 8.97 13.70
N VAL A 17 3.56 9.89 13.30
CA VAL A 17 3.28 11.33 13.32
C VAL A 17 2.59 11.65 11.99
N LEU A 18 1.27 11.88 12.02
CA LEU A 18 0.56 12.45 10.89
C LEU A 18 0.73 13.98 10.94
N PRO A 19 1.22 14.64 9.88
CA PRO A 19 1.40 16.08 9.87
C PRO A 19 0.03 16.77 9.82
N MET A 20 -0.30 17.53 10.85
CA MET A 20 -1.46 18.44 10.85
C MET A 20 -1.03 19.77 10.22
N GLY A 21 -1.79 20.28 9.22
CA GLY A 21 -1.77 21.72 8.93
C GLY A 21 -1.64 22.19 7.49
N LEU A 22 -1.99 21.39 6.48
CA LEU A 22 -2.31 21.90 5.13
C LEU A 22 -3.62 21.24 4.70
N GLY A 23 -4.39 21.87 3.82
CA GLY A 23 -5.56 21.24 3.21
C GLY A 23 -5.12 20.01 2.43
N CYS A 24 -4.97 18.88 3.12
CA CYS A 24 -4.56 17.62 2.55
C CYS A 24 -5.78 17.07 1.81
N VAL A 25 -5.89 17.39 0.53
CA VAL A 25 -6.52 16.44 -0.39
C VAL A 25 -5.70 15.16 -0.17
N PRO A 26 -6.29 14.10 0.43
CA PRO A 26 -5.53 12.90 0.67
C PRO A 26 -4.94 12.47 -0.67
N PRO A 27 -3.67 12.04 -0.71
CA PRO A 27 -3.14 11.44 -1.92
C PRO A 27 -4.10 10.32 -2.32
N TRP A 28 -4.86 10.51 -3.40
CA TRP A 28 -5.77 9.48 -3.87
C TRP A 28 -4.90 8.27 -4.23
N PRO A 29 -5.28 7.05 -3.84
CA PRO A 29 -4.56 5.87 -4.27
C PRO A 29 -4.60 5.80 -5.80
N GLU A 30 -3.47 5.43 -6.39
CA GLU A 30 -3.32 5.21 -7.83
C GLU A 30 -2.98 3.74 -8.09
N GLU A 31 -3.27 3.28 -9.30
CA GLU A 31 -2.85 1.95 -9.74
C GLU A 31 -1.33 1.80 -9.61
N GLY A 32 -0.88 0.69 -9.03
CA GLY A 32 0.53 0.41 -8.73
C GLY A 32 1.00 0.91 -7.36
N ASP A 33 0.20 1.68 -6.61
CA ASP A 33 0.56 2.08 -5.25
C ASP A 33 0.62 0.88 -4.30
N ILE A 34 1.61 0.85 -3.40
CA ILE A 34 1.61 -0.04 -2.25
C ILE A 34 1.05 0.73 -1.05
N VAL A 35 0.00 0.21 -0.43
CA VAL A 35 -0.76 0.89 0.62
C VAL A 35 -0.93 0.03 1.87
N ILE A 36 -1.15 0.70 3.00
CA ILE A 36 -1.64 0.08 4.23
C ILE A 36 -3.17 0.27 4.28
N ALA A 37 -3.92 -0.82 4.34
CA ALA A 37 -5.37 -0.80 4.34
C ALA A 37 -5.98 -1.78 5.36
N LYS A 38 -7.28 -1.62 5.64
CA LYS A 38 -8.05 -2.59 6.43
C LYS A 38 -8.60 -3.70 5.54
N GLY A 39 -8.17 -4.93 5.75
CA GLY A 39 -8.66 -6.13 5.09
C GLY A 39 -10.02 -6.62 5.61
N LEU A 40 -10.54 -7.68 4.98
CA LEU A 40 -11.87 -8.24 5.24
C LEU A 40 -12.06 -8.72 6.70
N ALA A 41 -11.02 -9.29 7.30
CA ALA A 41 -11.03 -9.75 8.70
C ALA A 41 -10.76 -8.62 9.71
N ALA A 42 -10.95 -7.36 9.32
CA ALA A 42 -10.61 -6.17 10.08
C ALA A 42 -9.12 -6.05 10.48
N THR A 43 -8.26 -6.83 9.83
CA THR A 43 -6.80 -6.79 9.98
C THR A 43 -6.21 -5.66 9.14
N THR A 44 -5.12 -5.06 9.62
CA THR A 44 -4.33 -4.12 8.83
C THR A 44 -3.37 -4.91 7.94
N ILE A 45 -3.37 -4.63 6.65
CA ILE A 45 -2.56 -5.33 5.65
C ILE A 45 -1.80 -4.34 4.77
N GLU A 46 -0.67 -4.79 4.23
CA GLU A 46 0.02 -4.13 3.12
C GLU A 46 -0.47 -4.74 1.80
N ALA A 47 -0.96 -3.91 0.87
CA ALA A 47 -1.55 -4.39 -0.37
C ALA A 47 -1.15 -3.50 -1.55
N LEU A 48 -1.11 -4.09 -2.74
CA LEU A 48 -0.93 -3.39 -4.01
C LEU A 48 -2.29 -2.89 -4.51
N VAL A 49 -2.38 -1.63 -4.92
CA VAL A 49 -3.55 -1.09 -5.62
C VAL A 49 -3.50 -1.59 -7.06
N HIS A 50 -4.40 -2.51 -7.40
CA HIS A 50 -4.49 -3.08 -8.74
C HIS A 50 -5.37 -2.25 -9.68
N SER A 51 -6.39 -1.57 -9.16
CA SER A 51 -7.25 -0.69 -9.94
C SER A 51 -7.97 0.30 -9.02
N VAL A 52 -8.45 1.42 -9.57
CA VAL A 52 -9.15 2.47 -8.82
C VAL A 52 -10.45 2.87 -9.50
N ASP A 53 -11.51 2.98 -8.69
CA ASP A 53 -12.81 3.53 -9.08
C ASP A 53 -12.97 4.88 -8.39
N VAL A 54 -12.66 5.94 -9.12
CA VAL A 54 -12.72 7.33 -8.63
C VAL A 54 -14.15 7.77 -8.36
N THR A 55 -15.12 7.27 -9.15
CA THR A 55 -16.53 7.63 -9.01
C THR A 55 -17.10 7.12 -7.69
N ASN A 56 -16.81 5.87 -7.35
CA ASN A 56 -17.27 5.25 -6.11
C ASN A 56 -16.29 5.40 -4.94
N LYS A 57 -15.11 6.02 -5.17
CA LYS A 57 -14.02 6.16 -4.20
C LYS A 57 -13.59 4.81 -3.63
N LYS A 58 -13.39 3.84 -4.52
CA LYS A 58 -12.95 2.49 -4.18
C LYS A 58 -11.63 2.15 -4.87
N ALA A 59 -10.88 1.23 -4.29
CA ALA A 59 -9.69 0.66 -4.90
C ALA A 59 -9.80 -0.86 -4.84
N LEU A 60 -9.42 -1.52 -5.92
CA LEU A 60 -9.22 -2.96 -5.94
C LEU A 60 -7.82 -3.24 -5.41
N LEU A 61 -7.74 -3.87 -4.24
CA LEU A 61 -6.47 -4.23 -3.63
C LEU A 61 -6.12 -5.67 -3.98
N TYR A 62 -4.85 -5.90 -4.26
CA TYR A 62 -4.21 -7.20 -4.31
C TYR A 62 -3.34 -7.37 -3.05
N TRP A 63 -3.67 -8.36 -2.24
CA TRP A 63 -2.93 -8.71 -1.04
C TRP A 63 -2.34 -10.10 -1.17
N LYS A 64 -1.07 -10.24 -0.79
CA LYS A 64 -0.37 -11.53 -0.68
C LYS A 64 -0.02 -11.79 0.78
N GLY A 65 -0.77 -12.69 1.40
CA GLY A 65 -0.45 -13.24 2.72
C GLY A 65 0.50 -14.43 2.64
N ASP A 66 0.83 -15.01 3.79
CA ASP A 66 1.80 -16.11 3.90
C ASP A 66 1.39 -17.39 3.13
N HIS A 67 0.09 -17.61 2.99
CA HIS A 67 -0.47 -18.84 2.38
C HIS A 67 -1.62 -18.58 1.39
N HIS A 68 -1.98 -17.32 1.13
CA HIS A 68 -3.11 -16.99 0.28
C HIS A 68 -2.90 -15.65 -0.43
N GLU A 69 -3.35 -15.57 -1.67
CA GLU A 69 -3.39 -14.34 -2.47
C GLU A 69 -4.85 -13.97 -2.69
N GLU A 70 -5.24 -12.73 -2.40
CA GLU A 70 -6.62 -12.28 -2.49
C GLU A 70 -6.72 -10.91 -3.15
N THR A 71 -7.75 -10.73 -3.97
CA THR A 71 -8.15 -9.45 -4.51
C THR A 71 -9.53 -9.04 -4.01
N PHE A 72 -9.66 -7.82 -3.47
CA PHE A 72 -10.94 -7.33 -2.98
C PHE A 72 -11.07 -5.81 -3.11
N TRP A 73 -12.30 -5.35 -3.30
CA TRP A 73 -12.61 -3.92 -3.35
C TRP A 73 -12.67 -3.32 -1.95
N VAL A 74 -12.02 -2.18 -1.77
CA VAL A 74 -12.04 -1.42 -0.52
C VAL A 74 -12.46 0.03 -0.78
N ASP A 75 -13.25 0.62 0.11
CA ASP A 75 -13.46 2.08 0.10
C ASP A 75 -12.18 2.81 0.50
N TRP A 76 -11.87 3.94 -0.13
CA TRP A 76 -10.67 4.74 0.16
C TRP A 76 -10.55 5.16 1.62
N LYS A 77 -11.66 5.30 2.35
CA LYS A 77 -11.67 5.60 3.80
C LYS A 77 -10.99 4.54 4.66
N PHE A 78 -10.75 3.34 4.13
CA PHE A 78 -10.06 2.24 4.80
C PHE A 78 -8.62 2.07 4.35
N ILE A 79 -8.11 2.98 3.51
CA ILE A 79 -6.70 3.09 3.15
C ILE A 79 -6.07 4.14 4.05
N PHE A 80 -5.13 3.72 4.89
CA PHE A 80 -4.58 4.54 5.96
C PHE A 80 -3.30 5.27 5.55
N SER A 81 -2.50 4.65 4.67
CA SER A 81 -1.22 5.20 4.22
C SER A 81 -0.83 4.64 2.86
N ILE A 82 -0.08 5.42 2.10
CA ILE A 82 0.59 4.97 0.86
C ILE A 82 2.07 4.86 1.17
N LEU A 83 2.61 3.64 1.08
CA LEU A 83 4.00 3.33 1.37
C LEU A 83 4.89 3.63 0.19
N ILE A 84 4.46 3.20 -1.00
CA ILE A 84 5.19 3.37 -2.26
C ILE A 84 4.19 3.84 -3.30
N ARG A 85 4.55 4.87 -4.07
CA ARG A 85 3.77 5.32 -5.21
C ARG A 85 4.10 4.48 -6.43
N GLY A 86 3.08 4.02 -7.14
CA GLY A 86 3.23 3.36 -8.42
C GLY A 86 3.87 4.32 -9.42
N THR A 87 5.07 3.99 -9.92
CA THR A 87 5.60 4.65 -11.10
C THR A 87 4.91 4.01 -12.29
N ASN A 88 4.19 4.80 -13.09
CA ASN A 88 3.44 4.37 -14.27
C ASN A 88 4.37 3.95 -15.44
N GLU A 89 5.42 3.17 -15.15
CA GLU A 89 6.51 2.76 -16.05
C GLU A 89 6.60 1.23 -16.26
N VAL A 90 5.52 0.48 -15.98
CA VAL A 90 5.51 -1.00 -16.14
C VAL A 90 4.54 -1.48 -17.23
N SER A 91 4.17 -0.62 -18.20
CA SER A 91 3.30 -1.01 -19.34
C SER A 91 3.99 -0.94 -20.70
N LYS A 92 5.28 -1.31 -20.80
CA LYS A 92 6.00 -1.33 -22.09
C LYS A 92 6.95 -2.50 -22.34
N SER A 93 7.03 -3.53 -21.50
CA SER A 93 8.10 -4.54 -21.65
C SER A 93 7.67 -5.93 -22.15
N MET A 94 6.47 -6.11 -22.73
CA MET A 94 6.01 -7.44 -23.16
C MET A 94 5.65 -7.61 -24.65
N ASP A 95 5.74 -6.55 -25.48
CA ASP A 95 5.36 -6.62 -26.91
C ASP A 95 6.52 -6.52 -27.92
N GLU A 96 7.79 -6.35 -27.52
CA GLU A 96 8.88 -6.13 -28.50
C GLU A 96 9.82 -7.34 -28.75
N ARG A 97 9.57 -8.51 -28.15
CA ARG A 97 10.47 -9.68 -28.32
C ARG A 97 9.98 -10.75 -29.30
N TYR A 98 8.81 -10.60 -29.91
CA TYR A 98 8.22 -11.66 -30.76
C TYR A 98 7.98 -11.30 -32.23
N ASP A 99 8.46 -10.14 -32.72
CA ASP A 99 8.28 -9.74 -34.13
C ASP A 99 9.60 -9.66 -34.94
N ALA A 100 10.72 -10.12 -34.38
CA ALA A 100 12.06 -9.99 -34.99
C ALA A 100 12.72 -11.32 -35.45
N SER A 101 11.99 -12.43 -35.54
CA SER A 101 12.54 -13.72 -36.01
C SER A 101 11.89 -14.29 -37.27
N HIS A 102 11.24 -13.44 -38.09
CA HIS A 102 10.47 -13.91 -39.25
C HIS A 102 10.75 -13.20 -40.57
N MET A 103 11.99 -12.73 -40.86
CA MET A 103 12.51 -12.60 -42.24
C MET A 103 14.03 -12.75 -42.29
N ASP A 104 14.46 -13.45 -43.35
CA ASP A 104 15.80 -13.92 -43.79
C ASP A 104 16.38 -15.20 -43.16
#